data_AF-A0A9D6XT92-F1
#
_entry.id   AF-A0A9D6XT92-F1
#
_cell.length_a   1.000
_cell.length_b   1.000
_cell.length_c   1.000
_cell.angle_alpha   90.00
_cell.angle_beta   90.00
_cell.angle_gamma   90.00
#
_symmetry.space_group_name_H-M   'P 1'
#
loop_
_entity.id
_entity.type
_entity.pdbx_description
1 polymer ?
#
loop_
_entity_poly.entity_id
_entity_poly.type
_entity_poly.pdbx_seq_one_letter_code
_entity_poly.pdbx_strand_id
1 'polypeptide(L)'
;MEAHGEDLRVESGDAKLAQQVKRDYRRARLTPRQKTLANFAVKATRKPSSVRPGDLAALRKHGLSDRDILDAVQVIAYFNYINRIADALGVDQEPEMLPALNRRK
;
A
#
# COMPACT_ATOMS: atom_id res chain seq x y z
N MET A 1 -2.88 -8.45 -6.23
CA MET A 1 -2.82 -6.98 -5.98
C MET A 1 -3.82 -6.17 -6.84
N GLU A 2 -4.76 -6.82 -7.53
CA GLU A 2 -5.76 -6.11 -8.36
C GLU A 2 -6.90 -5.51 -7.52
N ALA A 3 -7.36 -6.22 -6.48
CA ALA A 3 -8.48 -5.80 -5.64
C ALA A 3 -8.22 -4.43 -4.99
N HIS A 4 -7.13 -4.31 -4.23
CA HIS A 4 -6.82 -3.06 -3.53
C HIS A 4 -6.46 -1.89 -4.45
N GLY A 5 -6.02 -2.17 -5.69
CA GLY A 5 -5.86 -1.14 -6.70
C GLY A 5 -7.21 -0.59 -7.18
N GLU A 6 -8.21 -1.47 -7.28
CA GLU A 6 -9.59 -1.11 -7.61
C GLU A 6 -10.28 -0.40 -6.43
N ASP A 7 -10.08 -0.86 -5.20
CA ASP A 7 -10.57 -0.18 -3.99
C ASP A 7 -10.04 1.26 -3.95
N LEU A 8 -8.74 1.45 -4.15
CA LEU A 8 -8.14 2.78 -4.21
C LEU A 8 -8.75 3.66 -5.31
N ARG A 9 -9.04 3.07 -6.49
CA ARG A 9 -9.70 3.80 -7.58
C ARG A 9 -11.09 4.28 -7.17
N VAL A 10 -11.87 3.43 -6.52
CA VAL A 10 -13.24 3.73 -6.08
C VAL A 10 -13.22 4.80 -5.00
N GLU A 11 -12.42 4.60 -3.95
CA GLU A 11 -12.33 5.52 -2.80
C GLU A 11 -11.75 6.89 -3.17
N SER A 12 -10.75 6.93 -4.08
CA SER A 12 -10.13 8.19 -4.48
C SER A 12 -10.89 8.91 -5.59
N GLY A 13 -11.82 8.24 -6.28
CA GLY A 13 -12.45 8.73 -7.51
C GLY A 13 -11.46 9.02 -8.66
N ASP A 14 -10.21 8.55 -8.57
CA ASP A 14 -9.11 8.88 -9.49
C ASP A 14 -8.40 7.62 -10.00
N ALA A 15 -8.81 7.17 -11.17
CA ALA A 15 -8.22 6.01 -11.84
C ALA A 15 -6.75 6.21 -12.24
N LYS A 16 -6.33 7.45 -12.55
CA LYS A 16 -4.94 7.73 -12.88
C LYS A 16 -4.07 7.62 -11.64
N LEU A 17 -4.53 8.15 -10.50
CA LEU A 17 -3.83 8.01 -9.23
C LEU A 17 -3.67 6.54 -8.85
N ALA A 18 -4.75 5.75 -8.88
CA ALA A 18 -4.70 4.33 -8.53
C ALA A 18 -3.72 3.55 -9.43
N GLN A 19 -3.74 3.80 -10.75
CA GLN A 19 -2.82 3.18 -11.68
C GLN A 19 -1.36 3.60 -11.43
N GLN A 20 -1.12 4.88 -11.13
CA GLN A 20 0.21 5.39 -10.80
C GLN A 20 0.73 4.76 -9.51
N VAL A 21 -0.08 4.67 -8.46
CA VAL A 21 0.30 4.05 -7.18
C VAL A 21 0.65 2.57 -7.37
N LYS A 22 -0.19 1.84 -8.09
CA LYS A 22 0.03 0.42 -8.40
C LYS A 22 1.33 0.16 -9.15
N ARG A 23 1.69 1.03 -10.10
CA ARG A 23 2.90 0.88 -10.93
C ARG A 23 4.16 1.40 -10.22
N ASP A 24 4.11 2.64 -9.75
CA ASP A 24 5.19 3.31 -9.05
C ASP A 24 4.65 4.53 -8.27
N TYR A 25 4.30 4.32 -6.99
CA TYR A 25 3.80 5.37 -6.11
C TYR A 25 4.71 6.61 -6.02
N ARG A 26 6.01 6.49 -6.33
CA ARG A 26 6.94 7.63 -6.29
C ARG A 26 6.64 8.65 -7.39
N ARG A 27 5.97 8.23 -8.47
CA ARG A 27 5.51 9.07 -9.59
C ARG A 27 4.04 9.48 -9.45
N ALA A 28 3.32 8.94 -8.47
CA ALA A 28 1.93 9.26 -8.22
C ALA A 28 1.77 10.66 -7.61
N ARG A 29 0.62 11.29 -7.83
CA ARG A 29 0.24 12.60 -7.26
C ARG A 29 -0.18 12.48 -5.78
N LEU A 30 0.74 11.97 -4.96
CA LEU A 30 0.56 11.86 -3.52
C LEU A 30 1.00 13.14 -2.81
N THR A 31 0.28 13.52 -1.75
CA THR A 31 0.74 14.57 -0.84
C THR A 31 2.06 14.16 -0.17
N PRO A 32 2.86 15.13 0.35
CA PRO A 32 4.08 14.80 1.09
C PRO A 32 3.84 13.81 2.24
N ARG A 33 2.73 13.97 2.97
CA ARG A 33 2.31 13.04 4.05
C ARG A 33 2.11 11.61 3.53
N GLN A 34 1.33 11.44 2.46
CA GLN A 34 1.06 10.14 1.85
C GLN A 34 2.32 9.49 1.29
N LYS A 35 3.21 10.29 0.66
CA LYS A 35 4.48 9.79 0.12
C LYS A 35 5.44 9.34 1.21
N THR A 36 5.53 10.06 2.32
CA THR A 36 6.33 9.65 3.47
C THR A 36 5.78 8.36 4.10
N LEU A 37 4.46 8.22 4.21
CA LEU A 37 3.83 6.99 4.66
C LEU A 37 4.12 5.80 3.73
N ALA A 38 4.02 5.99 2.41
CA ALA A 38 4.34 4.96 1.43
C ALA A 38 5.84 4.56 1.45
N ASN A 39 6.74 5.53 1.61
CA ASN A 39 8.17 5.27 1.78
C ASN A 39 8.44 4.41 3.02
N PHE A 40 7.78 4.74 4.14
CA PHE A 40 7.86 3.96 5.37
C PHE A 40 7.33 2.53 5.16
N ALA A 41 6.17 2.37 4.53
CA ALA A 41 5.60 1.06 4.19
C ALA A 41 6.58 0.20 3.38
N VAL A 42 7.22 0.78 2.35
CA VAL A 42 8.25 0.08 1.56
C VAL A 42 9.43 -0.37 2.41
N LYS A 43 9.92 0.49 3.32
CA LYS A 43 11.03 0.13 4.22
C LYS A 43 10.63 -0.99 5.18
N ALA A 44 9.46 -0.88 5.80
CA ALA A 44 8.93 -1.87 6.73
C ALA A 44 8.66 -3.23 6.05
N THR A 45 8.23 -3.24 4.78
CA THR A 45 8.05 -4.48 4.02
C THR A 45 9.39 -5.11 3.60
N ARG A 46 10.35 -4.32 3.09
CA ARG A 46 11.58 -4.86 2.50
C ARG A 46 12.70 -5.12 3.51
N LYS A 47 12.80 -4.27 4.52
CA LYS A 47 13.90 -4.27 5.51
C LYS A 47 13.36 -3.87 6.89
N PRO A 48 12.40 -4.63 7.47
CA PRO A 48 11.78 -4.27 8.76
C PRO A 48 12.80 -4.06 9.88
N SER A 49 13.85 -4.90 9.94
CA SER A 49 14.94 -4.79 10.92
C SER A 49 15.78 -3.51 10.80
N SER A 50 15.65 -2.76 9.70
CA SER A 50 16.34 -1.48 9.47
C SER A 50 15.51 -0.25 9.86
N VAL A 51 14.26 -0.43 10.33
CA VAL A 51 13.43 0.67 10.85
C VAL A 51 14.10 1.24 12.11
N ARG A 52 14.12 2.57 12.21
CA ARG A 52 14.77 3.33 13.29
C ARG A 52 13.81 4.42 13.81
N PRO A 53 14.05 4.97 15.02
CA PRO A 53 13.21 6.05 15.57
C PRO A 53 13.06 7.26 14.63
N GLY A 54 14.07 7.56 13.82
CA GLY A 54 14.03 8.64 12.82
C GLY A 54 12.98 8.45 11.73
N ASP A 55 12.65 7.21 11.34
CA ASP A 55 11.60 6.94 10.37
C ASP A 55 10.22 7.29 10.95
N LEU A 56 9.99 6.95 12.23
CA LEU A 56 8.75 7.29 12.94
C LEU A 56 8.65 8.81 13.17
N ALA A 57 9.77 9.46 13.49
CA ALA A 57 9.82 10.92 13.63
C ALA A 57 9.47 11.64 12.31
N ALA A 58 9.87 11.10 11.15
CA ALA A 58 9.49 11.66 9.86
C ALA A 58 7.97 11.60 9.63
N LEU A 59 7.31 10.51 10.04
CA LEU A 59 5.84 10.40 9.99
C LEU A 59 5.17 11.45 10.89
N ARG A 60 5.66 11.61 12.13
CA ARG A 60 5.14 12.62 13.07
C ARG A 60 5.29 14.05 12.55
N LYS A 61 6.39 14.37 11.86
CA LYS A 61 6.59 15.68 11.21
C LYS A 61 5.53 16.00 10.15
N HIS A 62 4.85 14.99 9.60
CA HIS A 62 3.71 15.17 8.70
C HIS A 62 2.35 15.05 9.39
N GLY A 63 2.31 15.20 10.71
CA GLY A 63 1.07 15.27 11.50
C GLY A 63 0.41 13.92 11.77
N LEU A 64 1.12 12.79 11.61
CA LEU A 64 0.63 11.50 12.09
C LEU A 64 0.86 11.39 13.61
N SER A 65 -0.20 11.09 14.35
CA SER A 65 -0.12 10.72 15.76
C SER A 65 0.49 9.32 15.94
N ASP A 66 0.87 8.97 17.17
CA ASP A 66 1.35 7.62 17.47
C ASP A 66 0.29 6.55 17.17
N ARG A 67 -1.00 6.89 17.34
CA ARG A 67 -2.11 6.03 16.95
C ARG A 67 -2.17 5.83 15.44
N ASP A 68 -2.05 6.90 14.65
CA ASP A 68 -2.04 6.80 13.17
C ASP A 68 -0.87 5.93 12.68
N ILE A 69 0.30 6.06 13.33
CA ILE A 69 1.49 5.28 13.01
C ILE A 69 1.28 3.80 13.35
N LEU A 70 0.68 3.51 14.51
CA LEU A 70 0.33 2.16 14.91
C LEU A 70 -0.65 1.53 13.92
N ASP A 71 -1.70 2.25 13.53
CA ASP A 71 -2.69 1.77 12.55
C ASP A 71 -2.02 1.49 11.20
N ALA A 72 -1.15 2.39 10.73
CA ALA A 72 -0.36 2.17 9.52
C ALA A 72 0.51 0.90 9.60
N VAL A 73 1.23 0.70 10.71
CA VAL A 73 2.09 -0.47 10.90
C VAL A 73 1.26 -1.75 10.90
N GLN A 74 0.09 -1.76 11.55
CA GLN A 74 -0.82 -2.92 11.54
C GLN A 74 -1.27 -3.27 10.13
N VAL A 75 -1.71 -2.28 9.34
CA VAL A 75 -2.12 -2.49 7.94
C VAL A 75 -0.95 -3.03 7.10
N ILE A 76 0.23 -2.42 7.20
CA ILE A 76 1.44 -2.88 6.49
C ILE A 76 1.79 -4.33 6.87
N ALA A 77 1.78 -4.65 8.16
CA ALA A 77 2.12 -5.97 8.66
C ALA A 77 1.09 -7.02 8.21
N TYR A 78 -0.20 -6.69 8.28
CA TYR A 78 -1.28 -7.56 7.84
C TYR A 78 -1.16 -7.91 6.35
N PHE A 79 -0.93 -6.91 5.49
CA PHE A 79 -0.73 -7.16 4.05
C PHE A 79 0.53 -8.01 3.78
N ASN A 80 1.61 -7.77 4.52
CA ASN A 80 2.80 -8.62 4.42
C ASN A 80 2.54 -10.07 4.87
N TYR A 81 1.64 -10.31 5.82
CA TYR A 81 1.25 -11.66 6.23
C TYR A 81 0.40 -12.34 5.16
N ILE A 82 -0.74 -11.74 4.78
CA ILE A 82 -1.68 -12.38 3.84
C ILE A 82 -1.08 -12.57 2.44
N ASN A 83 -0.25 -11.64 1.98
CA ASN A 83 0.42 -11.78 0.68
C ASN A 83 1.36 -12.99 0.68
N ARG A 84 2.08 -13.24 1.79
CA ARG A 84 2.94 -14.43 1.89
C ARG A 84 2.15 -15.72 1.90
N ILE A 85 0.99 -15.76 2.57
CA ILE A 85 0.11 -16.92 2.55
C ILE A 85 -0.41 -17.17 1.13
N ALA A 86 -0.93 -16.13 0.47
CA ALA A 86 -1.46 -16.22 -0.89
C ALA A 86 -0.38 -16.69 -1.89
N ASP A 87 0.80 -16.06 -1.86
CA ASP A 87 1.90 -16.39 -2.76
C ASP A 87 2.46 -17.81 -2.49
N ALA A 88 2.59 -18.21 -1.22
CA ALA A 88 3.15 -19.52 -0.86
C ALA A 88 2.21 -20.69 -1.17
N LEU A 89 0.89 -20.47 -1.09
CA LEU A 89 -0.11 -21.50 -1.36
C LEU A 89 -0.67 -21.45 -2.79
N GLY A 90 -0.24 -20.48 -3.60
CA GLY A 90 -0.75 -20.30 -4.97
C GLY A 90 -2.24 -19.95 -5.00
N VAL A 91 -2.69 -19.10 -4.08
CA VAL A 91 -4.10 -18.67 -4.04
C VAL A 91 -4.41 -17.85 -5.29
N ASP A 92 -5.28 -18.38 -6.14
CA ASP A 92 -5.77 -17.70 -7.33
C ASP A 92 -6.65 -16.51 -6.99
N GLN A 93 -6.86 -15.63 -7.98
CA GLN A 93 -7.83 -14.55 -7.83
C GLN A 93 -9.26 -15.11 -7.80
N GLU A 94 -10.11 -14.49 -6.99
CA GLU A 94 -11.54 -14.79 -6.98
C GLU A 94 -12.13 -14.67 -8.41
N PRO A 95 -12.99 -15.60 -8.86
CA PRO A 95 -13.53 -15.59 -10.22
C PRO A 95 -14.22 -14.27 -10.60
N GLU A 96 -14.87 -13.61 -9.63
CA GLU A 96 -15.52 -12.30 -9.72
C GLU A 96 -14.58 -11.19 -10.23
N MET A 97 -13.27 -11.34 -10.00
CA MET A 97 -12.24 -10.36 -10.33
C MET A 97 -11.70 -10.49 -11.76
N LEU A 98 -11.85 -11.65 -12.39
CA LEU A 98 -11.32 -11.95 -13.72
C LEU A 98 -11.99 -11.13 -14.86
N PRO A 99 -13.34 -10.92 -14.85
CA PRO A 99 -14.01 -10.12 -15.88
C PRO A 99 -13.59 -8.65 -15.89
N ALA A 100 -13.23 -8.07 -14.75
CA ALA A 100 -12.80 -6.67 -14.64
C ALA A 100 -11.44 -6.40 -15.32
N LEU A 101 -10.60 -7.45 -15.45
CA LEU A 101 -9.25 -7.37 -16.02
C LEU A 101 -9.24 -7.62 -17.54
N ASN A 102 -10.10 -8.52 -18.03
CA ASN A 102 -10.18 -8.84 -19.46
C ASN A 102 -10.73 -7.70 -20.33
N ARG A 103 -11.35 -6.67 -19.74
CA ARG A 103 -11.81 -5.47 -20.45
C ARG A 103 -10.68 -4.47 -20.79
N ARG A 104 -9.43 -4.77 -20.43
CA ARG A 104 -8.26 -3.90 -20.65
C ARG A 104 -7.22 -4.46 -21.64
N LYS A 105 -7.55 -5.53 -22.38
CA LYS A 105 -6.74 -6.00 -23.52
C LYS A 105 -7.27 -5.41 -24.83
#